data_AF-A0A5S4GAK7-F1
#
_entry.id   AF-A0A5S4GAK7-F1
#
_cell.length_a   1.000
_cell.length_b   1.000
_cell.length_c   1.000
_cell.angle_alpha   90.00
_cell.angle_beta   90.00
_cell.angle_gamma   90.00
#
_symmetry.space_group_name_H-M   'P 1'
#
loop_
_entity.id
_entity.type
_entity.pdbx_description
1 polymer ?
#
loop_
_entity_poly.entity_id
_entity_poly.type
_entity_poly.pdbx_seq_one_letter_code
_entity_poly.pdbx_strand_id
1 'polypeptide(L)'
;MDDQETSTDEDIERLAGELHERVRTLNHLTQGPPGLSEPAAAYTVLGNLAQTSFRMAQTAEQIDAFLTRELDANRLGNDRGDDPAPAVTAAHNALGRVTEQAAELGDGFRRAASALAPIHAVDDNEEASHDQHVEADLADRGDAQVGSASEDFPRTISEVLPRPGPAEDVPPELRSPPQPPHPRRGR
;
A
#
# COMPACT_ATOMS: atom_id res chain seq x y z
N MET A 1 -18.93 34.12 -10.02
CA MET A 1 -18.69 33.11 -8.97
C MET A 1 -17.43 32.33 -9.32
N ASP A 2 -16.51 32.96 -10.05
CA ASP A 2 -15.55 32.31 -10.95
C ASP A 2 -14.11 32.35 -10.41
N ASP A 3 -13.85 33.23 -9.44
CA ASP A 3 -12.53 33.42 -8.82
C ASP A 3 -12.10 32.21 -7.96
N GLN A 4 -13.06 31.42 -7.46
CA GLN A 4 -12.77 30.25 -6.61
C GLN A 4 -12.51 28.97 -7.42
N GLU A 5 -13.17 28.80 -8.58
CA GLU A 5 -12.94 27.67 -9.48
C GLU A 5 -11.60 27.80 -10.19
N THR A 6 -11.28 28.99 -10.70
CA THR A 6 -9.97 29.30 -11.31
C THR A 6 -8.80 29.09 -10.34
N SER A 7 -8.94 29.53 -9.08
CA SER A 7 -7.95 29.25 -8.04
C SER A 7 -7.79 27.75 -7.74
N THR A 8 -8.84 26.94 -7.93
CA THR A 8 -8.78 25.49 -7.69
C THR A 8 -8.09 24.76 -8.84
N ASP A 9 -8.36 25.14 -10.09
CA ASP A 9 -7.72 24.58 -11.27
C ASP A 9 -6.21 24.90 -11.30
N GLU A 10 -5.84 26.15 -10.99
CA GLU A 10 -4.44 26.58 -10.85
C GLU A 10 -3.70 25.77 -9.76
N ASP A 11 -4.37 25.47 -8.65
CA ASP A 11 -3.82 24.64 -7.58
C ASP A 11 -3.62 23.18 -8.02
N ILE A 12 -4.55 22.61 -8.78
CA ILE A 12 -4.45 21.26 -9.33
C ILE A 12 -3.26 21.18 -10.30
N GLU A 13 -3.14 22.14 -11.22
CA GLU A 13 -2.03 22.21 -12.17
C GLU A 13 -0.68 22.35 -11.47
N ARG A 14 -0.60 23.26 -10.46
CA ARG A 14 0.60 23.44 -9.65
C ARG A 14 1.00 22.16 -8.93
N LEU A 15 0.07 21.47 -8.28
CA LEU A 15 0.33 20.20 -7.59
C LEU A 15 0.79 19.09 -8.54
N ALA A 16 0.22 19.02 -9.75
CA ALA A 16 0.68 18.08 -10.77
C ALA A 16 2.14 18.38 -11.21
N GLY A 17 2.48 19.66 -11.38
CA GLY A 17 3.85 20.10 -11.65
C GLY A 17 4.82 19.79 -10.51
N GLU A 18 4.42 20.02 -9.26
CA GLU A 18 5.21 19.67 -8.08
C GLU A 18 5.46 18.16 -8.00
N LEU A 19 4.46 17.33 -8.27
CA LEU A 19 4.63 15.87 -8.32
C LEU A 19 5.68 15.45 -9.35
N HIS A 20 5.65 16.04 -10.55
CA HIS A 20 6.65 15.80 -11.59
C HIS A 20 8.07 16.10 -11.10
N GLU A 21 8.28 17.27 -10.49
CA GLU A 21 9.59 17.67 -9.97
C GLU A 21 10.05 16.81 -8.78
N ARG A 22 9.12 16.36 -7.93
CA ARG A 22 9.44 15.44 -6.83
C ARG A 22 9.90 14.07 -7.34
N VAL A 23 9.25 13.53 -8.37
CA VAL A 23 9.67 12.27 -9.01
C VAL A 23 11.04 12.44 -9.67
N ARG A 24 11.28 13.55 -10.38
CA ARG A 24 12.59 13.88 -10.96
C ARG A 24 13.68 13.96 -9.88
N THR A 25 13.39 14.64 -8.77
CA THR A 25 14.32 14.75 -7.63
C THR A 25 14.60 13.39 -7.01
N LEU A 26 13.56 12.57 -6.82
CA LEU A 26 13.70 11.20 -6.31
C LEU A 26 14.62 10.37 -7.21
N ASN A 27 14.41 10.41 -8.52
CA ASN A 27 15.26 9.70 -9.50
C ASN A 27 16.72 10.15 -9.44
N HIS A 28 16.97 11.44 -9.26
CA HIS A 28 18.33 11.95 -9.10
C HIS A 28 19.00 11.46 -7.80
N LEU A 29 18.26 11.47 -6.69
CA LEU A 29 18.77 11.00 -5.39
C LEU A 29 19.02 9.49 -5.36
N THR A 30 18.22 8.69 -6.08
CA THR A 30 18.42 7.24 -6.15
C THR A 30 19.55 6.84 -7.10
N GLN A 31 19.88 7.67 -8.10
CA GLN A 31 20.95 7.43 -9.07
C GLN A 31 22.33 7.97 -8.64
N GLY A 32 22.37 9.11 -7.93
CA GLY A 32 23.62 9.80 -7.58
C GLY A 32 24.29 9.27 -6.30
N PRO A 33 25.61 9.43 -6.10
CA PRO A 33 26.28 9.05 -4.85
C PRO A 33 25.82 9.89 -3.65
N PRO A 34 25.63 9.30 -2.45
CA PRO A 34 25.80 7.89 -2.12
C PRO A 34 24.61 7.00 -2.54
N GLY A 35 23.48 7.60 -2.93
CA GLY A 35 22.29 6.87 -3.38
C GLY A 35 21.53 6.25 -2.20
N LEU A 36 20.81 5.16 -2.49
CA LEU A 36 20.23 4.32 -1.44
C LEU A 36 21.36 3.60 -0.69
N SER A 37 21.50 3.88 0.61
CA SER A 37 22.56 3.30 1.46
C SER A 37 22.10 2.06 2.23
N GLU A 38 20.79 1.90 2.46
CA GLU A 38 20.25 0.85 3.32
C GLU A 38 19.03 0.15 2.68
N PRO A 39 18.87 -1.18 2.84
CA PRO A 39 17.69 -1.90 2.39
C PRO A 39 16.37 -1.36 2.97
N ALA A 40 16.38 -0.90 4.23
CA ALA A 40 15.22 -0.31 4.88
C ALA A 40 14.73 0.98 4.20
N ALA A 41 15.66 1.80 3.69
CA ALA A 41 15.32 2.98 2.91
C ALA A 41 14.66 2.59 1.58
N ALA A 42 15.21 1.58 0.88
CA ALA A 42 14.62 1.06 -0.35
C ALA A 42 13.20 0.50 -0.13
N TYR A 43 12.99 -0.27 0.95
CA TYR A 43 11.67 -0.77 1.36
C TYR A 43 10.65 0.37 1.52
N THR A 44 11.04 1.42 2.25
CA THR A 44 10.19 2.58 2.51
C THR A 44 9.84 3.33 1.22
N VAL A 45 10.84 3.54 0.34
CA VAL A 45 10.63 4.18 -0.96
C VAL A 45 9.64 3.38 -1.81
N LEU A 46 9.82 2.06 -1.92
CA LEU A 46 8.90 1.20 -2.68
C LEU A 46 7.48 1.22 -2.11
N GLY A 47 7.32 1.19 -0.78
CA GLY A 47 6.01 1.30 -0.14
C GLY A 47 5.29 2.63 -0.45
N ASN A 48 6.03 3.74 -0.45
CA ASN A 48 5.49 5.06 -0.80
C ASN A 48 5.14 5.16 -2.29
N LEU A 49 5.99 4.61 -3.17
CA LEU A 49 5.71 4.56 -4.60
C LEU A 49 4.48 3.70 -4.90
N ALA A 50 4.29 2.58 -4.22
CA ALA A 50 3.08 1.76 -4.34
C ALA A 50 1.81 2.57 -4.04
N GLN A 51 1.78 3.28 -2.91
CA GLN A 51 0.66 4.15 -2.54
C GLN A 51 0.45 5.28 -3.54
N THR A 52 1.53 5.86 -4.03
CA THR A 52 1.49 6.94 -5.04
C THR A 52 0.85 6.44 -6.33
N SER A 53 1.21 5.25 -6.82
CA SER A 53 0.63 4.67 -8.03
C SER A 53 -0.87 4.41 -7.89
N PHE A 54 -1.35 3.89 -6.75
CA PHE A 54 -2.80 3.76 -6.53
C PHE A 54 -3.53 5.10 -6.50
N ARG A 55 -2.91 6.14 -5.96
CA ARG A 55 -3.49 7.51 -5.98
C ARG A 55 -3.49 8.11 -7.39
N MET A 56 -2.51 7.79 -8.22
CA MET A 56 -2.52 8.19 -9.64
C MET A 56 -3.71 7.55 -10.39
N ALA A 57 -4.04 6.29 -10.08
CA ALA A 57 -5.23 5.64 -10.62
C ALA A 57 -6.50 6.41 -10.23
N GLN A 58 -6.61 6.79 -8.94
CA GLN A 58 -7.73 7.60 -8.45
C GLN A 58 -7.81 8.97 -9.14
N THR A 59 -6.68 9.66 -9.34
CA THR A 59 -6.66 10.95 -10.07
C THR A 59 -7.12 10.77 -11.52
N ALA A 60 -6.72 9.70 -12.20
CA ALA A 60 -7.18 9.42 -13.56
C ALA A 60 -8.70 9.18 -13.61
N GLU A 61 -9.26 8.43 -12.66
CA GLU A 61 -10.72 8.23 -12.53
C GLU A 61 -11.47 9.54 -12.26
N GLN A 62 -10.89 10.44 -11.47
CA GLN A 62 -11.49 11.75 -11.18
C GLN A 62 -11.53 12.65 -12.42
N ILE A 63 -10.45 12.66 -13.22
CA ILE A 63 -10.41 13.39 -14.49
C ILE A 63 -11.42 12.79 -15.48
N ASP A 64 -11.53 11.46 -15.51
CA ASP A 64 -12.50 10.73 -16.34
C ASP A 64 -13.94 11.16 -16.03
N ALA A 65 -14.31 11.13 -14.75
CA ALA A 65 -15.62 11.55 -14.27
C ALA A 65 -15.91 13.04 -14.49
N PHE A 66 -14.88 13.90 -14.41
CA PHE A 66 -14.99 15.31 -14.79
C PHE A 66 -15.39 15.44 -16.26
N LEU A 67 -14.67 14.79 -17.17
CA LEU A 67 -14.95 14.87 -18.62
C LEU A 67 -16.36 14.37 -18.97
N THR A 68 -16.82 13.28 -18.35
CA THR A 68 -18.20 12.80 -18.53
C THR A 68 -19.21 13.88 -18.13
N ARG A 69 -19.05 14.47 -16.94
CA ARG A 69 -19.96 15.50 -16.44
C ARG A 69 -19.99 16.74 -17.33
N GLU A 70 -18.84 17.18 -17.83
CA GLU A 70 -18.76 18.35 -18.71
C GLU A 70 -19.36 18.07 -20.09
N LEU A 71 -19.17 16.85 -20.63
CA LEU A 71 -19.78 16.42 -21.89
C LEU A 71 -21.30 16.34 -21.78
N ASP A 72 -21.82 15.67 -20.74
CA ASP A 72 -23.26 15.51 -20.49
C ASP A 72 -23.97 16.85 -20.31
N ALA A 73 -23.26 17.84 -19.74
CA ALA A 73 -23.75 19.18 -19.56
C ALA A 73 -23.61 20.08 -20.81
N ASN A 74 -23.07 19.56 -21.92
CA ASN A 74 -22.78 20.32 -23.14
C ASN A 74 -21.87 21.54 -22.87
N ARG A 75 -20.92 21.43 -21.94
CA ARG A 75 -19.96 22.50 -21.60
C ARG A 75 -18.62 22.38 -22.31
N LEU A 76 -18.41 21.30 -23.07
CA LEU A 76 -17.20 21.07 -23.85
C LEU A 76 -17.35 21.60 -25.28
N GLY A 77 -16.28 22.17 -25.80
CA GLY A 77 -16.12 22.55 -27.20
C GLY A 77 -14.88 21.91 -27.80
N ASN A 78 -14.80 21.89 -29.13
CA ASN A 78 -13.62 21.47 -29.86
C ASN A 78 -13.09 22.67 -30.65
N ASP A 79 -11.78 22.93 -30.59
CA ASP A 79 -11.15 24.06 -31.30
C ASP A 79 -11.36 24.03 -32.81
N ARG A 80 -11.65 22.85 -33.39
CA ARG A 80 -11.95 22.68 -34.82
C ARG A 80 -13.43 22.94 -35.16
N GLY A 81 -14.27 23.17 -34.17
CA GLY A 81 -15.72 23.31 -34.31
C GLY A 81 -16.47 21.99 -34.50
N ASP A 82 -15.77 20.85 -34.44
CA ASP A 82 -16.37 19.51 -34.50
C ASP A 82 -17.07 19.15 -33.19
N ASP A 83 -17.87 18.08 -33.20
CA ASP A 83 -18.41 17.46 -31.99
C ASP A 83 -17.25 17.04 -31.04
N PRO A 84 -17.24 17.45 -29.76
CA PRO A 84 -16.22 17.04 -28.79
C PRO A 84 -16.31 15.56 -28.38
N ALA A 85 -17.46 14.89 -28.56
CA ALA A 85 -17.70 13.54 -28.06
C ALA A 85 -16.67 12.48 -28.51
N PRO A 86 -16.19 12.46 -29.77
CA PRO A 86 -15.14 11.53 -30.20
C PRO A 86 -13.80 11.76 -29.48
N ALA A 87 -13.43 13.02 -29.23
CA ALA A 87 -12.19 13.36 -28.53
C ALA A 87 -12.27 12.95 -27.05
N VAL A 88 -13.40 13.22 -26.41
CA VAL A 88 -13.67 12.80 -25.02
C VAL A 88 -13.68 11.27 -24.89
N THR A 89 -14.27 10.56 -25.86
CA THR A 89 -14.24 9.09 -25.91
C THR A 89 -12.79 8.56 -26.02
N ALA A 90 -11.94 9.22 -26.80
CA ALA A 90 -10.53 8.85 -26.89
C ALA A 90 -9.80 9.07 -25.55
N ALA A 91 -10.10 10.17 -24.85
CA ALA A 91 -9.57 10.45 -23.52
C ALA A 91 -10.03 9.41 -22.49
N HIS A 92 -11.32 9.04 -22.46
CA HIS A 92 -11.85 7.98 -21.58
C HIS A 92 -11.12 6.65 -21.75
N ASN A 93 -10.91 6.22 -23.00
CA ASN A 93 -10.18 4.99 -23.28
C ASN A 93 -8.71 5.05 -22.81
N ALA A 94 -8.07 6.21 -22.92
CA ALA A 94 -6.70 6.40 -22.44
C ALA A 94 -6.64 6.40 -20.90
N LEU A 95 -7.56 7.12 -20.24
CA LEU A 95 -7.63 7.19 -18.77
C LEU A 95 -7.92 5.83 -18.16
N GLY A 96 -8.85 5.05 -18.72
CA GLY A 96 -9.11 3.67 -18.27
C GLY A 96 -7.86 2.79 -18.29
N ARG A 97 -7.05 2.87 -19.36
CA ARG A 97 -5.77 2.14 -19.45
C ARG A 97 -4.75 2.65 -18.42
N VAL A 98 -4.68 3.95 -18.20
CA VAL A 98 -3.77 4.54 -17.20
C VAL A 98 -4.15 4.09 -15.79
N THR A 99 -5.44 4.03 -15.46
CA THR A 99 -5.94 3.52 -14.18
C THR A 99 -5.48 2.08 -13.93
N GLU A 100 -5.66 1.20 -14.91
CA GLU A 100 -5.20 -0.20 -14.83
C GLU A 100 -3.68 -0.29 -14.67
N GLN A 101 -2.93 0.45 -15.49
CA GLN A 101 -1.46 0.46 -15.45
C GLN A 101 -0.91 1.02 -14.13
N ALA A 102 -1.54 2.05 -13.57
CA ALA A 102 -1.16 2.63 -12.30
C ALA A 102 -1.43 1.67 -11.13
N ALA A 103 -2.55 0.93 -11.17
CA ALA A 103 -2.82 -0.12 -10.19
C ALA A 103 -1.80 -1.28 -10.29
N GLU A 104 -1.47 -1.71 -11.51
CA GLU A 104 -0.45 -2.74 -11.76
C GLU A 104 0.94 -2.30 -11.26
N LEU A 105 1.31 -1.04 -11.51
CA LEU A 105 2.54 -0.45 -11.02
C LEU A 105 2.59 -0.43 -9.48
N GLY A 106 1.48 -0.05 -8.84
CA GLY A 106 1.35 -0.06 -7.38
C GLY A 106 1.53 -1.45 -6.80
N ASP A 107 0.93 -2.46 -7.44
CA ASP A 107 1.12 -3.86 -7.10
C ASP A 107 2.57 -4.33 -7.29
N GLY A 108 3.22 -3.92 -8.38
CA GLY A 108 4.62 -4.19 -8.66
C GLY A 108 5.54 -3.68 -7.54
N PHE A 109 5.38 -2.42 -7.15
CA PHE A 109 6.16 -1.83 -6.05
C PHE A 109 5.88 -2.50 -4.70
N ARG A 110 4.62 -2.85 -4.41
CA ARG A 110 4.27 -3.57 -3.18
C ARG A 110 4.91 -4.95 -3.12
N ARG A 111 4.90 -5.70 -4.22
CA ARG A 111 5.58 -7.00 -4.30
C ARG A 111 7.08 -6.87 -4.11
N ALA A 112 7.70 -5.86 -4.72
CA ALA A 112 9.13 -5.57 -4.56
C ALA A 112 9.47 -5.23 -3.09
N ALA A 113 8.67 -4.39 -2.43
CA ALA A 113 8.84 -4.09 -1.01
C ALA A 113 8.74 -5.35 -0.15
N SER A 114 7.72 -6.19 -0.36
CA SER A 114 7.58 -7.47 0.34
C SER A 114 8.77 -8.40 0.15
N ALA A 115 9.37 -8.43 -1.04
CA ALA A 115 10.56 -9.22 -1.32
C ALA A 115 11.83 -8.66 -0.65
N LEU A 116 11.89 -7.36 -0.39
CA LEU A 116 12.98 -6.72 0.37
C LEU A 116 12.82 -6.86 1.88
N ALA A 117 11.64 -7.16 2.40
CA ALA A 117 11.37 -7.22 3.84
C ALA A 117 12.36 -8.07 4.67
N PRO A 118 12.86 -9.24 4.21
CA PRO A 118 13.84 -10.01 4.97
C PRO A 118 15.31 -9.54 4.80
N ILE A 119 15.58 -8.59 3.90
CA ILE A 119 16.94 -8.15 3.57
C ILE A 119 17.37 -7.06 4.56
N HIS A 120 18.48 -7.29 5.25
CA HIS A 120 19.12 -6.33 6.16
C HIS A 120 20.56 -6.07 5.69
N ALA A 121 21.10 -4.91 6.07
CA ALA A 121 22.52 -4.65 5.91
C ALA A 121 23.30 -5.56 6.87
N VAL A 122 24.43 -6.11 6.41
CA VAL A 122 25.39 -6.78 7.28
C VAL A 122 26.36 -5.71 7.76
N ASP A 123 26.50 -5.56 9.07
CA ASP A 123 27.54 -4.70 9.62
C ASP A 123 28.90 -5.39 9.41
N ASP A 124 29.88 -4.69 8.84
CA ASP A 124 31.27 -5.15 8.68
C ASP A 124 31.96 -5.52 10.03
N ASN A 125 31.28 -5.34 11.16
CA ASN A 125 31.75 -5.64 12.51
C ASN A 125 31.27 -6.99 13.09
N GLU A 126 30.38 -7.73 12.42
CA GLU A 126 29.85 -8.99 12.98
C GLU A 126 30.80 -10.20 12.84
N GLU A 127 31.77 -10.17 11.92
CA GLU A 127 32.77 -11.25 11.79
C GLU A 127 33.82 -11.27 12.91
N ALA A 128 33.91 -10.23 13.76
CA ALA A 128 34.91 -10.15 14.82
C ALA A 128 34.40 -10.56 16.23
N SER A 129 33.10 -10.76 16.43
CA SER A 129 32.52 -10.89 17.78
C SER A 129 31.97 -12.27 18.14
N HIS A 130 32.05 -13.26 17.25
CA HIS A 130 31.53 -14.61 17.52
C HIS A 130 32.54 -15.63 18.07
N ASP A 131 33.80 -15.23 18.33
CA ASP A 131 34.86 -16.15 18.78
C ASP A 131 35.44 -15.84 20.18
N GLN A 132 34.81 -14.95 20.98
CA GLN A 132 35.42 -14.48 22.24
C GLN A 132 34.53 -14.52 23.50
N HIS A 133 33.53 -15.41 23.56
CA HIS A 133 32.72 -15.59 24.78
C HIS A 133 32.34 -17.05 25.09
N VAL A 134 33.24 -18.01 24.88
CA VAL A 134 33.09 -19.36 25.46
C VAL A 134 34.43 -19.87 26.00
N GLU A 135 35.08 -19.16 26.93
CA GLU A 135 36.00 -19.74 27.93
C GLU A 135 36.34 -18.67 28.99
N ALA A 136 35.39 -18.35 29.86
CA ALA A 136 35.69 -17.78 31.17
C ALA A 136 34.54 -18.09 32.12
N ASP A 137 34.91 -18.60 33.30
CA ASP A 137 34.08 -18.72 34.50
C ASP A 137 33.13 -19.92 34.63
N LEU A 138 33.72 -21.11 34.66
CA LEU A 138 33.27 -22.20 35.54
C LEU A 138 34.02 -22.13 36.87
N ALA A 139 33.64 -21.22 37.76
CA ALA A 139 33.75 -21.41 39.21
C ALA A 139 32.94 -20.35 39.96
N ASP A 140 32.10 -20.78 40.88
CA ASP A 140 31.56 -19.98 41.99
C ASP A 140 30.29 -19.14 41.74
N ARG A 141 29.12 -19.80 41.74
CA ARG A 141 28.01 -19.38 42.61
C ARG A 141 26.92 -20.44 42.73
N GLY A 142 26.73 -20.91 43.96
CA GLY A 142 25.71 -21.88 44.33
C GLY A 142 24.27 -21.35 44.30
N ASP A 143 23.37 -22.33 44.23
CA ASP A 143 21.97 -22.32 44.70
C ASP A 143 21.18 -21.01 44.55
N ALA A 144 20.58 -20.85 43.37
CA ALA A 144 19.31 -20.16 43.25
C ALA A 144 18.32 -21.10 42.52
N GLN A 145 17.48 -21.80 43.29
CA GLN A 145 16.29 -22.46 42.75
C GLN A 145 15.36 -21.39 42.17
N VAL A 146 15.33 -21.30 40.84
CA VAL A 146 14.30 -20.55 40.13
C VAL A 146 13.05 -21.42 40.11
N GLY A 147 12.07 -21.07 40.95
CA GLY A 147 10.75 -21.70 40.94
C GLY A 147 10.08 -21.55 39.57
N SER A 148 9.30 -22.55 39.18
CA SER A 148 8.56 -22.58 37.92
C SER A 148 7.70 -21.33 37.76
N ALA A 149 7.82 -20.63 36.63
CA ALA A 149 7.06 -19.42 36.28
C ALA A 149 5.52 -19.65 36.11
N SER A 150 5.02 -20.84 36.45
CA SER A 150 3.61 -21.19 36.41
C SER A 150 2.79 -20.64 37.59
N GLU A 151 3.43 -20.09 38.63
CA GLU A 151 2.75 -19.60 39.84
C GLU A 151 2.48 -18.07 39.83
N ASP A 152 3.01 -17.34 38.84
CA ASP A 152 3.01 -15.86 38.85
C ASP A 152 2.00 -15.22 37.86
N PHE A 153 1.10 -16.01 37.27
CA PHE A 153 0.06 -15.50 36.38
C PHE A 153 -1.30 -15.37 37.09
N PRO A 154 -1.90 -14.16 37.16
CA PRO A 154 -3.25 -14.01 37.66
C PRO A 154 -4.27 -14.45 36.59
N ARG A 155 -4.90 -15.61 36.83
CA ARG A 155 -6.04 -16.21 36.10
C ARG A 155 -5.79 -16.59 34.63
N THR A 156 -6.31 -17.76 34.25
CA THR A 156 -6.21 -18.25 32.86
C THR A 156 -7.25 -17.57 31.98
N ILE A 157 -6.97 -17.39 30.68
CA ILE A 157 -7.88 -16.73 29.71
C ILE A 157 -9.29 -17.36 29.71
N SER A 158 -9.38 -18.65 30.00
CA SER A 158 -10.63 -19.40 30.16
C SER A 158 -11.52 -18.93 31.33
N GLU A 159 -10.97 -18.18 32.29
CA GLU A 159 -11.71 -17.61 33.43
C GLU A 159 -12.23 -16.18 33.17
N VAL A 160 -11.70 -15.49 32.15
CA VAL A 160 -12.10 -14.11 31.79
C VAL A 160 -13.14 -14.09 30.68
N LEU A 161 -13.16 -15.10 29.82
CA LEU A 161 -14.13 -15.19 28.73
C LEU A 161 -15.43 -15.88 29.21
N PRO A 162 -16.61 -15.27 29.00
CA PRO A 162 -17.86 -15.96 29.24
C PRO A 162 -17.96 -17.20 28.35
N ARG A 163 -18.32 -18.34 28.96
CA ARG A 163 -18.58 -19.60 28.24
C ARG A 163 -19.62 -19.32 27.15
N PRO A 164 -19.40 -19.77 25.89
CA PRO A 164 -20.44 -19.68 24.88
C PRO A 164 -21.64 -20.52 25.37
N GLY A 165 -22.77 -19.85 25.56
CA GLY A 165 -24.05 -20.52 25.79
C GLY A 165 -24.43 -21.39 24.58
N PRO A 166 -25.33 -22.36 24.77
CA PRO A 166 -25.84 -23.15 23.65
C PRO A 166 -26.48 -22.21 22.64
N ALA A 167 -26.21 -22.46 21.36
CA ALA A 167 -26.61 -21.64 20.22
C ALA A 167 -28.09 -21.23 20.29
N GLU A 168 -28.34 -19.99 20.72
CA GLU A 168 -29.62 -19.32 20.55
C GLU A 168 -29.69 -18.72 19.14
N ASP A 169 -30.87 -18.87 18.55
CA ASP A 169 -31.27 -18.55 17.19
C ASP A 169 -30.67 -17.26 16.63
N VAL A 170 -29.78 -17.40 15.66
CA VAL A 170 -29.44 -16.31 14.73
C VAL A 170 -30.67 -16.07 13.84
N PRO A 171 -31.24 -14.84 13.83
CA PRO A 171 -32.36 -14.48 12.96
C PRO A 171 -32.04 -14.78 11.49
N PRO A 172 -33.02 -15.26 10.71
CA PRO A 172 -32.80 -15.75 9.34
C PRO A 172 -32.23 -14.69 8.37
N GLU A 173 -32.28 -13.41 8.73
CA GLU A 173 -31.82 -12.28 7.90
C GLU A 173 -30.29 -12.13 7.83
N LEU A 174 -29.53 -12.76 8.74
CA LEU A 174 -28.05 -12.72 8.75
C LEU A 174 -27.41 -13.99 8.16
N ARG A 175 -28.20 -14.90 7.60
CA ARG A 175 -27.66 -16.11 6.96
C ARG A 175 -27.30 -15.80 5.51
N SER A 176 -26.00 -15.84 5.21
CA SER A 176 -25.53 -15.81 3.82
C SER A 176 -26.19 -16.94 3.01
N PRO A 177 -26.69 -16.66 1.79
CA PRO A 177 -27.31 -17.68 0.96
C PRO A 177 -26.29 -18.77 0.57
N PRO A 178 -26.72 -20.03 0.42
CA PRO A 178 -25.83 -21.13 0.05
C PRO A 178 -25.22 -20.88 -1.33
N GLN A 179 -23.89 -20.94 -1.41
CA GLN A 179 -23.16 -20.82 -2.67
C GLN A 179 -23.58 -21.93 -3.66
N PRO A 180 -23.86 -21.58 -4.93
CA PRO A 180 -24.13 -22.58 -5.95
C PRO A 180 -22.87 -23.43 -6.21
N PRO A 181 -23.01 -24.74 -6.45
CA PRO A 181 -21.89 -25.64 -6.66
C PRO A 181 -21.13 -25.28 -7.95
N HIS A 182 -19.80 -25.25 -7.85
CA HIS A 182 -18.92 -24.95 -8.99
C HIS A 182 -19.06 -25.99 -10.12
N PRO A 183 -19.07 -25.57 -11.39
CA PRO A 183 -19.16 -26.48 -12.52
C PRO A 183 -17.88 -27.33 -12.61
N ARG A 184 -18.04 -28.66 -12.59
CA ARG A 184 -16.96 -29.61 -12.85
C ARG A 184 -16.46 -29.41 -14.28
N ARG A 185 -15.19 -29.02 -14.45
CA ARG A 185 -14.50 -29.07 -15.74
C ARG A 185 -14.49 -30.52 -16.22
N GLY A 186 -15.21 -30.79 -17.32
CA GLY A 186 -15.15 -32.04 -18.05
C GLY A 186 -13.77 -32.25 -18.66
N ARG A 187 -13.32 -33.51 -18.62
CA ARG A 187 -12.10 -34.00 -19.27
C ARG A 187 -12.34 -34.24 -20.75
#